data_AF-A0A7V8NUK7-F1
#
_entry.id   AF-A0A7V8NUK7-F1
#
_cell.length_a   1.000
_cell.length_b   1.000
_cell.length_c   1.000
_cell.angle_alpha   90.00
_cell.angle_beta   90.00
_cell.angle_gamma   90.00
#
_symmetry.space_group_name_H-M   'P 1'
#
loop_
_entity.id
_entity.type
_entity.pdbx_description
1 polymer ?
#
loop_
_entity_poly.entity_id
_entity_poly.type
_entity_poly.pdbx_seq_one_letter_code
_entity_poly.pdbx_strand_id
1 'polypeptide(L)' 'MNRFRHIPPGIWALGFVSLFMDISSEMIHSLLPVFIVSVLGVSAAALGLLEGAAEATASVVKIFSGVL' A
#
# COMPACT_ATOMS: atom_id res chain seq x y z
N MET A 1 -19.41 21.78 -22.46
CA MET A 1 -19.13 21.75 -21.00
C MET A 1 -20.30 21.06 -20.28
N ASN A 2 -20.42 19.72 -20.28
CA ASN A 2 -21.55 19.02 -19.58
C ASN A 2 -21.33 17.50 -19.34
N ARG A 3 -20.09 16.99 -19.40
CA ARG A 3 -19.82 15.54 -19.28
C ARG A 3 -19.88 15.01 -17.83
N PHE A 4 -19.56 15.84 -16.84
CA PHE A 4 -19.60 15.44 -15.42
C PHE A 4 -21.01 15.16 -14.88
N ARG A 5 -22.05 15.72 -15.51
CA ARG A 5 -23.46 15.53 -15.09
C ARG A 5 -24.06 14.16 -15.44
N HIS A 6 -23.38 13.37 -16.27
CA HIS A 6 -23.86 12.04 -16.70
C HIS A 6 -23.11 10.88 -16.05
N ILE A 7 -22.22 11.13 -15.07
CA ILE A 7 -21.52 10.07 -14.35
C ILE A 7 -22.49 9.45 -13.35
N PRO A 8 -22.76 8.12 -13.42
CA PRO A 8 -23.64 7.45 -12.47
C PRO A 8 -23.17 7.69 -11.02
N PRO A 9 -24.10 7.86 -10.07
CA PRO A 9 -23.76 8.13 -8.67
C PRO A 9 -22.90 7.01 -8.04
N GLY A 10 -23.03 5.77 -8.52
CA GLY A 10 -22.17 4.67 -8.10
C GLY A 10 -20.69 4.87 -8.42
N ILE A 11 -20.35 5.51 -9.54
CA ILE A 11 -18.95 5.81 -9.90
C ILE A 11 -18.37 6.85 -8.94
N TRP A 12 -19.16 7.85 -8.54
CA TRP A 12 -18.74 8.80 -7.51
C TRP A 12 -18.50 8.12 -6.17
N ALA A 13 -19.41 7.25 -5.73
CA ALA A 13 -19.25 6.50 -4.49
C ALA A 13 -17.98 5.63 -4.51
N LEU A 14 -17.75 4.86 -5.58
CA LEU A 14 -16.56 4.03 -5.73
C LEU A 14 -15.27 4.86 -5.84
N GLY A 15 -15.33 6.02 -6.51
CA GLY A 15 -14.20 6.95 -6.60
C GLY A 15 -13.78 7.48 -5.23
N PHE A 16 -14.74 7.85 -4.38
CA PHE A 16 -14.43 8.24 -3.00
C PHE A 16 -13.90 7.07 -2.17
N VAL A 17 -14.49 5.87 -2.29
CA VAL A 17 -13.98 4.68 -1.59
C VAL A 17 -12.53 4.39 -1.99
N SER A 18 -12.20 4.44 -3.28
CA SER A 18 -10.84 4.27 -3.77
C SER A 18 -9.91 5.35 -3.23
N LEU A 19 -10.32 6.62 -3.31
CA LEU A 19 -9.52 7.74 -2.80
C LEU A 19 -9.20 7.58 -1.30
N PHE A 20 -10.21 7.26 -0.49
CA PHE A 20 -10.00 7.04 0.94
C PHE A 20 -9.16 5.79 1.22
N MET A 21 -9.31 4.74 0.40
CA MET A 21 -8.50 3.55 0.50
C MET A 21 -7.02 3.87 0.23
N ASP A 22 -6.73 4.60 -0.85
CA ASP A 22 -5.37 4.99 -1.23
C ASP A 22 -4.73 5.92 -0.19
N ILE A 23 -5.48 6.91 0.30
CA ILE A 23 -5.00 7.80 1.38
C ILE A 23 -4.67 6.98 2.64
N SER A 24 -5.52 6.02 2.99
CA SER A 24 -5.34 5.21 4.19
C SER A 24 -4.16 4.25 4.06
N SER A 25 -4.00 3.59 2.91
CA SER A 25 -2.90 2.65 2.68
C SER A 25 -1.55 3.36 2.64
N GLU A 26 -1.43 4.49 1.96
CA GLU A 26 -0.19 5.28 1.88
C GLU A 26 0.22 5.87 3.24
N MET A 27 -0.76 6.32 4.03
CA MET A 27 -0.51 6.80 5.39
C MET A 27 0.00 5.69 6.30
N ILE A 28 -0.61 4.51 6.28
CA ILE A 28 -0.15 3.37 7.08
C ILE A 28 1.24 2.91 6.62
N HIS A 29 1.48 2.78 5.31
CA HIS A 29 2.80 2.38 4.80
C HIS A 29 3.91 3.35 5.23
N SER A 30 3.63 4.65 5.26
CA SER A 30 4.60 5.65 5.73
C SER A 30 4.84 5.60 7.24
N LEU A 31 3.81 5.26 8.04
CA LEU A 31 3.88 5.29 9.50
C LEU A 31 4.33 3.96 10.12
N LEU A 32 4.11 2.84 9.43
CA LEU A 32 4.38 1.50 9.93
C LEU A 32 5.85 1.30 10.36
N PRO A 33 6.87 1.71 9.57
CA PRO A 33 8.28 1.63 9.98
C PRO A 33 8.55 2.38 11.28
N VAL A 34 8.00 3.60 11.38
CA VAL A 34 8.16 4.47 12.54
C VAL A 34 7.53 3.83 13.78
N PHE A 35 6.32 3.27 13.66
CA PHE A 35 5.65 2.58 14.76
C PHE A 35 6.42 1.34 15.24
N ILE A 36 6.92 0.51 14.32
CA ILE A 36 7.69 -0.70 14.65
C ILE A 36 8.95 -0.35 15.45
N VAL A 37 9.65 0.72 15.08
CA VAL A 37 10.89 1.12 15.77
C VAL A 37 10.60 1.86 17.07
N SER A 38 9.70 2.84 17.03
CA SER A 38 9.49 3.77 18.15
C SER A 38 8.54 3.26 19.23
N VAL A 39 7.50 2.50 18.87
CA VAL A 39 6.48 2.03 19.80
C VAL A 39 6.69 0.56 20.16
N LEU A 40 6.93 -0.30 19.17
CA LEU A 40 7.19 -1.71 19.41
C LEU A 40 8.63 -2.00 19.85
N GLY A 41 9.54 -1.02 19.73
CA GLY A 41 10.92 -1.11 20.20
C GLY A 41 11.81 -2.05 19.38
N VAL A 42 11.41 -2.40 18.16
CA VAL A 42 12.22 -3.22 17.25
C VAL A 42 13.40 -2.38 16.76
N SER A 43 14.59 -2.97 16.67
CA SER A 43 15.76 -2.25 16.16
C SER A 43 15.60 -1.93 14.68
N ALA A 44 16.13 -0.77 14.24
CA ALA A 44 16.13 -0.39 12.82
C ALA A 44 16.84 -1.44 11.93
N ALA A 45 17.88 -2.10 12.46
CA ALA A 45 18.55 -3.19 11.77
C ALA A 45 17.64 -4.41 11.54
N ALA A 46 16.84 -4.80 12.54
CA ALA A 46 15.89 -5.90 12.39
C ALA A 46 14.75 -5.55 11.43
N LEU A 47 14.25 -4.30 11.46
CA LEU A 47 13.26 -3.83 10.49
C LEU A 47 13.84 -3.86 9.06
N GLY A 48 15.07 -3.38 8.85
CA GLY A 48 15.73 -3.43 7.54
C GLY A 48 15.93 -4.86 7.02
N LEU A 49 16.24 -5.82 7.90
CA LEU A 49 16.29 -7.24 7.52
C LEU A 49 14.92 -7.78 7.11
N LEU A 50 13.85 -7.38 7.80
CA LEU A 50 12.49 -7.79 7.50
C LEU A 50 12.02 -7.22 6.15
N GLU A 51 12.21 -5.92 5.93
CA GLU A 51 11.87 -5.26 4.66
C GLU A 51 12.67 -5.86 3.49
N GLY A 52 13.98 -6.09 3.68
CA GLY A 52 14.82 -6.72 2.67
C GLY A 52 14.41 -8.16 2.36
N ALA A 53 14.04 -8.95 3.37
CA ALA A 53 13.54 -10.31 3.16
C ALA A 53 12.18 -10.32 2.43
N ALA A 54 11.30 -9.38 2.76
CA ALA A 54 10.01 -9.22 2.10
C ALA A 54 10.19 -8.86 0.61
N GLU A 55 11.06 -7.91 0.30
CA GLU A 55 11.33 -7.49 -1.08
C GLU A 55 12.06 -8.57 -1.90
N ALA A 56 13.00 -9.29 -1.29
CA ALA A 56 13.65 -10.45 -1.91
C ALA A 56 12.61 -11.54 -2.25
N THR A 57 11.72 -11.86 -1.30
CA THR A 57 10.65 -12.84 -1.51
C THR A 57 9.71 -12.41 -2.62
N ALA A 58 9.26 -11.15 -2.61
CA ALA A 58 8.40 -10.60 -3.65
C ALA A 58 9.07 -10.66 -5.03
N SER A 59 10.37 -10.37 -5.10
CA SER A 59 11.15 -10.45 -6.33
C SER A 59 11.28 -11.88 -6.85
N VAL A 60 11.51 -12.85 -5.98
CA VAL A 60 11.51 -14.28 -6.34
C VAL A 60 10.14 -14.72 -6.87
N VAL A 61 9.06 -14.35 -6.18
CA VAL A 61 7.68 -14.70 -6.61
C VAL A 61 7.34 -14.11 -7.97
N LYS A 62 7.77 -12.86 -8.26
CA LYS A 62 7.54 -12.20 -9.55
C LYS A 62 8.08 -13.00 -10.75
N ILE A 63 9.18 -13.75 -10.57
CA ILE A 63 9.75 -14.60 -11.63
C ILE A 63 8.75 -15.69 -12.04
N PHE A 64 8.05 -16.28 -11.07
CA PHE A 64 7.13 -17.38 -11.32
C PHE A 64 5.74 -16.89 -11.74
N SER A 65 5.26 -15.76 -11.21
CA SER A 65 3.92 -15.23 -11.49
C SER A 65 3.74 -14.68 -12.92
N GLY A 66 4.82 -14.50 -13.67
CA GLY A 66 4.78 -14.12 -15.09
C GLY A 66 5.03 -15.25 -16.07
N VAL A 67 5.46 -16.43 -15.58
CA VAL A 67 5.80 -17.61 -16.40
C VAL A 67 4.69 -18.68 -16.35
N LEU A 68 3.90 -18.72 -15.28
CA LEU A 68 2.68 -19.53 -15.12
C LEU A 68 1.42 -18.73 -15.50
#